data_AF-A0A8I1K7T2-F1
#
_entry.id   AF-A0A8I1K7T2-F1
#
_cell.length_a   1.000
_cell.length_b   1.000
_cell.length_c   1.000
_cell.angle_alpha   90.00
_cell.angle_beta   90.00
_cell.angle_gamma   90.00
#
_symmetry.space_group_name_H-M   'P 1'
#
loop_
_entity.id
_entity.type
_entity.pdbx_description
1 polymer ?
#
loop_
_entity_poly.entity_id
_entity_poly.type
_entity_poly.pdbx_seq_one_letter_code
_entity_poly.pdbx_strand_id
1 'polypeptide(L)'
;LAGGIGITPLIGLGRKMKALGMAVEFHYLGRREDDMAYVTEVGEAFGADAHFYFTDSQGVPALAELIGAYRAGTHLYACGPESMLRAIREESADWPADNLHFELFVNPPDSPASIAQPAYAFEVKLARSGQVLQVPADRTILEVLRDVGIELPSVCRAGFCGSCVVPLLEGEADHRDTVL
;
A
#
# COMPACT_ATOMS: atom_id res chain seq x y z
N LEU A 1 4.47 3.98 12.01
CA LEU A 1 4.37 5.28 11.32
C LEU A 1 3.31 5.21 10.22
N ALA A 2 2.21 5.92 10.36
CA ALA A 2 1.14 5.98 9.36
C ALA A 2 1.19 7.31 8.58
N GLY A 3 0.95 7.27 7.27
CA GLY A 3 0.79 8.44 6.41
C GLY A 3 -0.54 8.44 5.67
N GLY A 4 -1.37 9.48 5.89
CA GLY A 4 -2.68 9.61 5.22
C GLY A 4 -3.58 8.38 5.43
N ILE A 5 -4.06 7.77 4.34
CA ILE A 5 -4.93 6.58 4.40
C ILE A 5 -4.20 5.30 4.82
N GLY A 6 -2.86 5.31 4.84
CA GLY A 6 -2.04 4.23 5.41
C GLY A 6 -2.30 3.96 6.90
N ILE A 7 -3.12 4.78 7.55
CA ILE A 7 -3.67 4.52 8.88
C ILE A 7 -4.49 3.23 8.95
N THR A 8 -5.17 2.87 7.86
CA THR A 8 -6.16 1.78 7.83
C THR A 8 -5.63 0.42 8.27
N PRO A 9 -4.49 -0.10 7.74
CA PRO A 9 -3.90 -1.33 8.27
C PRO A 9 -3.27 -1.13 9.65
N LEU A 10 -2.66 0.04 9.89
CA LEU A 10 -1.82 0.26 11.07
C LEU A 10 -2.61 0.44 12.37
N ILE A 11 -3.79 1.06 12.35
CA ILE A 11 -4.62 1.20 13.56
C ILE A 11 -5.04 -0.16 14.11
N GLY A 12 -5.42 -1.10 13.23
CA GLY A 12 -5.78 -2.47 13.61
C GLY A 12 -4.58 -3.23 14.17
N LEU A 13 -3.43 -3.13 13.51
CA LEU A 13 -2.19 -3.75 13.95
C LEU A 13 -1.76 -3.23 15.34
N GLY A 14 -1.71 -1.91 15.52
CA GLY A 14 -1.32 -1.30 16.78
C GLY A 14 -2.29 -1.66 17.93
N ARG A 15 -3.60 -1.68 17.67
CA ARG A 15 -4.60 -2.15 18.65
C ARG A 15 -4.35 -3.60 19.07
N LYS A 16 -4.04 -4.48 18.11
CA LYS A 16 -3.71 -5.87 18.39
C LYS A 16 -2.44 -6.00 19.23
N MET A 17 -1.40 -5.23 18.93
CA MET A 17 -0.15 -5.19 19.69
C MET A 17 -0.37 -4.73 21.13
N LYS A 18 -1.14 -3.64 21.35
CA LYS A 18 -1.51 -3.20 22.71
C LYS A 18 -2.31 -4.26 23.46
N ALA A 19 -3.26 -4.92 22.79
CA ALA A 19 -4.03 -6.01 23.39
C ALA A 19 -3.17 -7.23 23.78
N LEU A 20 -2.01 -7.41 23.14
CA LEU A 20 -1.00 -8.42 23.49
C LEU A 20 -0.01 -7.94 24.56
N GLY A 21 -0.18 -6.73 25.11
CA GLY A 21 0.70 -6.16 26.13
C GLY A 21 2.03 -5.62 25.58
N MET A 22 2.14 -5.40 24.27
CA MET A 22 3.33 -4.82 23.66
C MET A 22 3.34 -3.30 23.83
N ALA A 23 4.53 -2.73 24.03
CA ALA A 23 4.72 -1.28 23.95
C ALA A 23 4.60 -0.83 22.49
N VAL A 24 3.81 0.22 22.24
CA VAL A 24 3.55 0.74 20.89
C VAL A 24 3.61 2.26 20.95
N GLU A 25 4.45 2.86 20.11
CA GLU A 25 4.46 4.29 19.82
C GLU A 25 3.87 4.52 18.42
N PHE A 26 2.87 5.40 18.31
CA PHE A 26 2.05 5.54 17.11
C PHE A 26 2.17 6.94 16.52
N HIS A 27 3.05 7.11 15.54
CA HIS A 27 3.18 8.35 14.78
C HIS A 27 2.26 8.35 13.56
N TYR A 28 1.37 9.34 13.46
CA TYR A 28 0.41 9.50 12.38
C TYR A 28 0.57 10.87 11.69
N LEU A 29 0.97 10.84 10.42
CA LEU A 29 1.26 12.01 9.60
C LEU A 29 0.14 12.23 8.58
N GLY A 30 -0.29 13.47 8.40
CA GLY A 30 -1.20 13.88 7.35
C GLY A 30 -1.11 15.39 7.07
N ARG A 31 -1.73 15.86 6.00
CA ARG A 31 -1.66 17.29 5.61
C ARG A 31 -2.32 18.19 6.64
N ARG A 32 -3.57 17.87 6.97
CA ARG A 32 -4.46 18.57 7.89
C ARG A 32 -5.21 17.54 8.72
N GLU A 33 -5.61 17.92 9.93
CA GLU A 33 -6.43 17.06 10.78
C GLU A 33 -7.72 16.61 10.09
N ASP A 34 -8.43 17.53 9.42
CA ASP A 34 -9.69 17.23 8.72
C ASP A 34 -9.53 16.22 7.56
N ASP A 35 -8.31 16.07 7.01
CA ASP A 35 -8.00 15.12 5.93
C ASP A 35 -7.58 13.74 6.47
N MET A 36 -7.40 13.61 7.79
CA MET A 36 -6.90 12.39 8.43
C MET A 36 -8.06 11.54 8.96
N ALA A 37 -8.19 10.33 8.43
CA ALA A 37 -9.18 9.38 8.92
C ALA A 37 -8.75 8.80 10.27
N TYR A 38 -9.72 8.48 11.13
CA TYR A 38 -9.51 7.78 12.41
C TYR A 38 -8.69 8.55 13.47
N VAL A 39 -8.58 9.88 13.39
CA VAL A 39 -7.80 10.68 14.38
C VAL A 39 -8.28 10.43 15.82
N THR A 40 -9.61 10.51 16.05
CA THR A 40 -10.20 10.24 17.36
C THR A 40 -9.92 8.82 17.83
N GLU A 41 -10.12 7.83 16.96
CA GLU A 41 -9.93 6.42 17.23
C GLU A 41 -8.49 6.02 17.53
N VAL A 42 -7.52 6.72 16.92
CA VAL A 42 -6.09 6.60 17.22
C VAL A 42 -5.81 7.21 18.60
N GLY A 43 -6.31 8.42 18.86
CA GLY A 43 -6.15 9.09 20.15
C GLY A 43 -6.70 8.25 21.31
N GLU A 44 -7.87 7.67 21.16
CA GLU A 44 -8.48 6.78 22.16
C GLU A 44 -7.71 5.47 22.34
N ALA A 45 -7.21 4.87 21.25
CA ALA A 45 -6.54 3.57 21.31
C ALA A 45 -5.12 3.67 21.91
N PHE A 46 -4.38 4.72 21.58
CA PHE A 46 -2.96 4.85 21.92
C PHE A 46 -2.69 5.90 23.00
N GLY A 47 -3.60 6.85 23.25
CA GLY A 47 -3.49 7.81 24.35
C GLY A 47 -2.23 8.66 24.25
N ALA A 48 -1.42 8.66 25.30
CA ALA A 48 -0.15 9.39 25.34
C ALA A 48 0.89 8.89 24.31
N ASP A 49 0.71 7.68 23.79
CA ASP A 49 1.60 7.08 22.79
C ASP A 49 1.17 7.43 21.34
N ALA A 50 0.10 8.23 21.15
CA ALA A 50 -0.29 8.75 19.84
C ALA A 50 0.36 10.11 19.57
N HIS A 51 1.04 10.23 18.44
CA HIS A 51 1.66 11.46 17.97
C HIS A 51 1.10 11.83 16.59
N PHE A 52 0.54 13.02 16.46
CA PHE A 52 -0.06 13.52 15.23
C PHE A 52 0.79 14.64 14.63
N TYR A 53 0.99 14.61 13.31
CA TYR A 53 1.81 15.60 12.59
C TYR A 53 1.03 16.15 11.41
N PHE A 54 0.85 17.48 11.37
CA PHE A 54 0.07 18.18 10.35
C PHE A 54 1.00 18.90 9.37
N THR A 55 1.33 18.23 8.27
CA THR A 55 2.46 18.62 7.42
C THR A 55 2.25 19.90 6.63
N ASP A 56 1.01 20.34 6.39
CA ASP A 56 0.75 21.61 5.70
C ASP A 56 1.14 22.83 6.55
N SER A 57 1.01 22.72 7.88
CA SER A 57 1.29 23.83 8.81
C SER A 57 2.62 23.68 9.54
N GLN A 58 3.07 22.45 9.78
CA GLN A 58 4.28 22.14 10.57
C GLN A 58 5.45 21.66 9.71
N GLY A 59 5.21 21.33 8.44
CA GLY A 59 6.17 20.61 7.61
C GLY A 59 6.25 19.11 7.98
N VAL A 60 7.08 18.38 7.25
CA VAL A 60 7.35 16.96 7.54
C VAL A 60 8.27 16.88 8.76
N PRO A 61 7.94 16.09 9.80
CA PRO A 61 8.80 15.93 10.98
C PRO A 61 10.13 15.26 10.59
N ALA A 62 11.17 15.49 11.39
CA ALA A 62 12.47 14.82 11.21
C ALA A 62 12.32 13.31 11.46
N LEU A 63 12.20 12.53 10.38
CA LEU A 63 11.94 11.09 10.47
C LEU A 63 13.06 10.35 11.21
N ALA A 64 14.31 10.79 11.08
CA ALA A 64 15.45 10.28 11.84
C ALA A 64 15.21 10.29 13.36
N GLU A 65 14.58 11.36 13.87
CA GLU A 65 14.29 11.50 15.30
C GLU A 65 13.14 10.60 15.75
N LEU A 66 12.13 10.42 14.89
CA LEU A 66 10.99 9.53 15.16
C LEU A 66 11.39 8.05 15.13
N ILE A 67 12.30 7.68 14.24
CA ILE A 67 12.77 6.30 14.06
C ILE A 67 13.81 5.97 15.13
N GLY A 68 14.80 6.86 15.30
CA GLY A 68 15.90 6.69 16.24
C GLY A 68 16.82 5.51 15.92
N ALA A 69 17.80 5.30 16.80
CA ALA A 69 18.71 4.16 16.70
C ALA A 69 17.99 2.84 17.00
N TYR A 70 18.38 1.77 16.30
CA TYR A 70 17.85 0.44 16.54
C TYR A 70 18.05 0.00 18.00
N ARG A 71 16.98 -0.51 18.59
CA ARG A 71 17.00 -1.21 19.89
C ARG A 71 16.57 -2.65 19.66
N ALA A 72 17.29 -3.59 20.28
CA ALA A 72 17.02 -5.01 20.12
C ALA A 72 15.54 -5.34 20.40
N GLY A 73 14.88 -5.99 19.44
CA GLY A 73 13.46 -6.36 19.54
C GLY A 73 12.46 -5.28 19.12
N THR A 74 12.91 -4.07 18.76
CA THR A 74 12.01 -3.04 18.20
C THR A 74 11.71 -3.35 16.74
N HIS A 75 10.44 -3.24 16.37
CA HIS A 75 9.98 -3.37 14.99
C HIS A 75 9.36 -2.06 14.52
N LEU A 76 9.66 -1.68 13.28
CA LEU A 76 9.05 -0.53 12.61
C LEU A 76 8.02 -1.03 11.60
N TYR A 77 6.78 -0.56 11.74
CA TYR A 77 5.72 -0.78 10.77
C TYR A 77 5.34 0.56 10.14
N ALA A 78 5.40 0.65 8.81
CA ALA A 78 5.10 1.86 8.08
C ALA A 78 4.19 1.63 6.87
N CYS A 79 3.20 2.51 6.73
CA CYS A 79 2.28 2.50 5.61
C CYS A 79 1.88 3.95 5.29
N GLY A 80 2.02 4.35 4.03
CA GLY A 80 1.76 5.73 3.60
C GLY A 80 2.26 6.01 2.19
N PRO A 81 2.39 7.29 1.82
CA PRO A 81 2.90 7.70 0.51
C PRO A 81 4.29 7.15 0.21
N GLU A 82 4.59 6.84 -1.05
CA GLU A 82 5.87 6.27 -1.47
C GLU A 82 7.06 7.12 -1.02
N SER A 83 6.96 8.45 -1.15
CA SER A 83 8.00 9.38 -0.71
C SER A 83 8.31 9.25 0.78
N MET A 84 7.28 9.07 1.62
CA MET A 84 7.43 8.83 3.05
C MET A 84 8.08 7.48 3.31
N LEU A 85 7.64 6.41 2.65
CA LEU A 85 8.20 5.07 2.85
C LEU A 85 9.67 4.99 2.41
N ARG A 86 10.03 5.66 1.30
CA ARG A 86 11.43 5.77 0.84
C ARG A 86 12.29 6.49 1.88
N ALA A 87 11.84 7.64 2.37
CA ALA A 87 12.57 8.38 3.39
C ALA A 87 12.74 7.54 4.68
N ILE A 88 11.69 6.83 5.13
CA ILE A 88 11.81 5.94 6.29
C ILE A 88 12.85 4.84 6.05
N ARG A 89 12.89 4.22 4.87
CA ARG A 89 13.90 3.20 4.55
C ARG A 89 15.33 3.73 4.58
N GLU A 90 15.53 4.95 4.09
CA GLU A 90 16.83 5.63 4.13
C GLU A 90 17.26 5.89 5.58
N GLU A 91 16.37 6.44 6.39
CA GLU A 91 16.64 6.74 7.81
C GLU A 91 16.78 5.49 8.69
N SER A 92 16.19 4.37 8.28
CA SER A 92 16.28 3.09 9.00
C SER A 92 17.26 2.10 8.34
N ALA A 93 18.18 2.55 7.48
CA ALA A 93 19.06 1.67 6.71
C ALA A 93 19.96 0.77 7.58
N ASP A 94 20.31 1.23 8.79
CA ASP A 94 21.16 0.49 9.73
C ASP A 94 20.38 -0.54 10.58
N TRP A 95 19.05 -0.61 10.44
CA TRP A 95 18.22 -1.58 11.17
C TRP A 95 18.26 -2.96 10.50
N PRO A 96 18.07 -4.06 11.25
CA PRO A 96 17.88 -5.38 10.65
C PRO A 96 16.65 -5.41 9.74
N ALA A 97 16.76 -6.01 8.56
CA ALA A 97 15.68 -6.04 7.57
C ALA A 97 14.39 -6.70 8.10
N ASP A 98 14.51 -7.76 8.89
CA ASP A 98 13.38 -8.48 9.51
C ASP A 98 12.60 -7.62 10.54
N ASN A 99 13.18 -6.49 10.94
CA ASN A 99 12.57 -5.55 11.87
C ASN A 99 11.84 -4.39 11.17
N LEU A 100 11.91 -4.31 9.84
CA LEU A 100 11.31 -3.25 9.05
C LEU A 100 10.18 -3.80 8.16
N HIS A 101 8.97 -3.30 8.38
CA HIS A 101 7.75 -3.76 7.71
C HIS A 101 7.09 -2.60 7.00
N PHE A 102 6.94 -2.70 5.69
CA PHE A 102 6.39 -1.63 4.86
C PHE A 102 5.22 -2.14 4.03
N GLU A 103 4.15 -1.35 3.99
CA GLU A 103 3.04 -1.57 3.07
C GLU A 103 2.83 -0.30 2.23
N LEU A 104 2.87 -0.44 0.91
CA LEU A 104 2.65 0.67 -0.02
C LEU A 104 1.18 0.65 -0.45
N PHE A 105 0.41 1.62 0.04
CA PHE A 105 -1.03 1.79 -0.27
C PHE A 105 -1.30 2.76 -1.42
N VAL A 106 -0.27 3.10 -2.20
CA VAL A 106 -0.39 4.03 -3.30
C VAL A 106 0.12 3.37 -4.56
N ASN A 107 -0.71 3.43 -5.58
CA ASN A 107 -0.21 3.48 -6.94
C ASN A 107 0.37 4.88 -7.13
N PRO A 108 1.69 5.05 -7.37
CA PRO A 108 2.20 6.32 -7.91
C PRO A 108 1.22 6.90 -8.96
N PRO A 109 1.12 8.22 -9.14
CA PRO A 109 0.30 8.80 -10.19
C PRO A 109 0.59 8.18 -11.58
N ASP A 110 1.83 7.69 -11.75
CA ASP A 110 2.34 6.97 -12.92
C ASP A 110 2.33 5.44 -12.78
N SER A 111 1.71 4.91 -11.72
CA SER A 111 1.59 3.47 -11.50
C SER A 111 0.54 2.88 -12.43
N PRO A 112 0.92 1.82 -13.16
CA PRO A 112 0.20 1.39 -14.34
C PRO A 112 -1.06 0.54 -14.07
N ALA A 113 -1.66 0.64 -12.88
CA ALA A 113 -2.99 0.09 -12.61
C ALA A 113 -4.14 1.10 -12.81
N SER A 114 -3.84 2.37 -13.09
CA SER A 114 -4.70 3.11 -14.02
C SER A 114 -4.38 2.61 -15.43
N ILE A 115 -5.26 2.81 -16.41
CA ILE A 115 -4.91 2.54 -17.82
C ILE A 115 -3.75 3.49 -18.20
N ALA A 116 -2.53 3.06 -17.90
CA ALA A 116 -1.33 3.84 -18.12
C ALA A 116 -1.17 4.04 -19.62
N GLN A 117 -1.02 5.30 -20.01
CA GLN A 117 -0.82 5.69 -21.39
C GLN A 117 0.67 5.56 -21.74
N PRO A 118 1.01 5.03 -22.92
CA PRO A 118 0.08 4.57 -23.95
C PRO A 118 -0.54 3.20 -23.62
N ALA A 119 -1.85 3.10 -23.81
CA ALA A 119 -2.57 1.83 -23.77
C ALA A 119 -2.98 1.45 -25.20
N TYR A 120 -2.81 0.18 -25.55
CA TYR A 120 -3.15 -0.36 -26.87
C TYR A 120 -4.22 -1.44 -26.71
N ALA A 121 -5.04 -1.62 -27.73
CA ALA A 121 -5.96 -2.76 -27.76
C ALA A 121 -5.19 -4.05 -28.06
N PHE A 122 -5.58 -5.15 -27.43
CA PHE A 122 -4.97 -6.47 -27.64
C PHE A 122 -5.99 -7.59 -27.42
N GLU A 123 -5.60 -8.81 -27.80
CA GLU A 123 -6.42 -10.01 -27.63
C GLU A 123 -5.94 -10.86 -26.46
N VAL A 124 -6.88 -11.42 -25.71
CA VAL A 124 -6.62 -12.45 -24.71
C VAL A 124 -7.37 -13.71 -25.09
N LYS A 125 -6.62 -14.80 -25.27
CA LYS A 125 -7.19 -16.13 -25.52
C LYS A 125 -7.23 -16.96 -24.25
N LEU A 126 -8.42 -17.41 -23.88
CA LEU A 126 -8.63 -18.29 -22.74
C LEU A 126 -8.35 -19.74 -23.12
N ALA A 127 -7.24 -20.30 -22.63
CA ALA A 127 -6.77 -21.61 -23.07
C ALA A 127 -7.77 -22.76 -22.86
N ARG A 128 -8.55 -22.72 -21.76
CA ARG A 128 -9.53 -23.80 -21.45
C ARG A 128 -10.79 -23.72 -22.31
N SER A 129 -11.33 -22.54 -22.55
CA SER A 129 -12.57 -22.36 -23.32
C SER A 129 -12.32 -22.14 -24.82
N GLY A 130 -11.09 -21.79 -25.20
CA GLY A 130 -10.74 -21.37 -26.56
C GLY A 130 -11.25 -19.97 -26.93
N GLN A 131 -12.00 -19.30 -26.04
CA GLN A 131 -12.58 -17.99 -26.29
C GLN A 131 -11.49 -16.93 -26.45
N VAL A 132 -11.64 -16.06 -27.46
CA VAL A 132 -10.77 -14.90 -27.69
C VAL A 132 -11.54 -13.64 -27.32
N LEU A 133 -10.96 -12.83 -26.45
CA LEU A 133 -11.55 -11.59 -25.94
C LEU A 133 -10.73 -10.41 -26.43
N GLN A 134 -11.42 -9.36 -26.90
CA GLN A 134 -10.80 -8.09 -27.23
C GLN A 134 -10.72 -7.24 -25.96
N VAL A 135 -9.51 -6.80 -25.62
CA VAL A 135 -9.27 -5.85 -24.54
C VAL A 135 -9.02 -4.49 -25.18
N PRO A 136 -10.00 -3.56 -25.15
CA PRO A 136 -9.80 -2.22 -25.70
C PRO A 136 -8.82 -1.44 -24.83
N ALA A 137 -8.21 -0.41 -25.42
CA ALA A 137 -7.18 0.39 -24.77
C ALA A 137 -7.64 1.09 -23.48
N ASP A 138 -8.95 1.26 -23.28
CA ASP A 138 -9.57 1.94 -22.13
C ASP A 138 -10.13 0.97 -21.08
N ARG A 139 -9.75 -0.32 -21.12
CA ARG A 139 -10.21 -1.32 -20.16
C ARG A 139 -9.12 -2.29 -19.75
N THR A 140 -9.29 -2.86 -18.56
CA THR A 140 -8.41 -3.90 -18.04
C THR A 140 -8.87 -5.30 -18.47
N ILE A 141 -7.95 -6.26 -18.49
CA ILE A 141 -8.26 -7.68 -18.71
C ILE A 141 -9.32 -8.16 -17.70
N LEU A 142 -9.19 -7.76 -16.43
CA LEU A 142 -10.10 -8.15 -15.35
C LEU A 142 -11.54 -7.69 -15.62
N GLU A 143 -11.74 -6.51 -16.18
CA GLU A 143 -13.07 -5.99 -16.53
C GLU A 143 -13.68 -6.75 -17.72
N VAL A 144 -12.89 -7.02 -18.76
CA VAL A 144 -13.36 -7.76 -19.93
C VAL A 144 -13.74 -9.19 -19.59
N LEU A 145 -13.00 -9.85 -18.70
CA LEU A 145 -13.36 -11.18 -18.18
C LEU A 145 -14.70 -11.16 -17.44
N ARG A 146 -14.94 -10.14 -16.62
CA ARG A 146 -16.18 -10.02 -15.84
C ARG A 146 -17.40 -9.87 -16.75
N ASP A 147 -17.30 -9.12 -17.84
CA ASP A 147 -18.40 -8.91 -18.80
C ASP A 147 -18.85 -10.23 -19.46
N VAL A 148 -17.95 -11.19 -19.63
CA VAL A 148 -18.26 -12.52 -20.16
C VAL A 148 -18.57 -13.55 -19.06
N GLY A 149 -18.77 -13.09 -17.82
CA GLY A 149 -19.16 -13.93 -16.69
C GLY A 149 -18.01 -14.73 -16.06
N ILE A 150 -16.75 -14.36 -16.33
CA ILE A 150 -15.58 -15.00 -15.74
C ILE A 150 -15.07 -14.14 -14.58
N GLU A 151 -15.28 -14.62 -13.36
CA GLU A 151 -14.79 -13.94 -12.17
C GLU A 151 -13.45 -14.51 -11.71
N LEU A 152 -12.45 -13.63 -11.64
CA LEU A 152 -11.19 -13.90 -10.95
C LEU A 152 -11.25 -13.32 -9.53
N PRO A 153 -10.62 -13.99 -8.53
CA PRO A 153 -10.39 -13.38 -7.24
C PRO A 153 -9.70 -12.02 -7.44
N SER A 154 -10.29 -10.95 -6.91
CA SER A 154 -9.74 -9.61 -7.06
C SER A 154 -10.07 -8.76 -5.83
N VAL A 155 -9.05 -8.09 -5.28
CA VAL A 155 -9.18 -7.26 -4.08
C VAL A 155 -8.79 -5.82 -4.40
N CYS A 156 -7.50 -5.53 -4.58
CA CYS A 156 -7.04 -4.16 -4.76
C CYS A 156 -7.38 -3.54 -6.11
N ARG A 157 -7.43 -4.36 -7.18
CA ARG A 157 -7.52 -3.92 -8.59
C ARG A 157 -6.47 -2.88 -8.99
N ALA A 158 -5.37 -2.83 -8.24
CA ALA A 158 -4.36 -1.80 -8.32
C ALA A 158 -2.93 -2.38 -8.47
N GLY A 159 -2.79 -3.70 -8.66
CA GLY A 159 -1.50 -4.33 -8.98
C GLY A 159 -0.59 -4.65 -7.79
N PHE A 160 -1.02 -4.53 -6.53
CA PHE A 160 -0.13 -4.79 -5.37
C PHE A 160 -0.51 -5.99 -4.50
N CYS A 161 -1.75 -6.51 -4.59
CA CYS A 161 -2.21 -7.57 -3.68
C CYS A 161 -2.03 -9.01 -4.20
N GLY A 162 -1.72 -9.20 -5.48
CA GLY A 162 -1.54 -10.53 -6.09
C GLY A 162 -2.80 -11.41 -6.21
N SER A 163 -3.97 -10.99 -5.73
CA SER A 163 -5.18 -11.85 -5.75
C SER A 163 -5.63 -12.27 -7.15
N CYS A 164 -5.40 -11.44 -8.16
CA CYS A 164 -5.83 -11.70 -9.54
C CYS A 164 -4.74 -12.30 -10.45
N VAL A 165 -3.66 -12.85 -9.87
CA VAL A 165 -2.58 -13.48 -10.64
C VAL A 165 -3.11 -14.72 -11.40
N VAL A 166 -2.72 -14.83 -12.68
CA VAL A 166 -3.03 -15.96 -13.55
C VAL A 166 -1.78 -16.35 -14.34
N PRO A 167 -1.62 -17.64 -14.72
CA PRO A 167 -0.51 -18.06 -15.55
C PRO A 167 -0.65 -17.54 -16.99
N LEU A 168 0.43 -16.95 -17.53
CA LEU A 168 0.56 -16.66 -18.96
C LEU A 168 1.15 -17.88 -19.66
N LEU A 169 0.41 -18.46 -20.61
CA LEU A 169 0.84 -19.67 -21.32
C LEU A 169 1.60 -19.36 -22.63
N GLU A 170 1.28 -18.23 -23.26
CA GLU A 170 1.87 -17.78 -24.53
C GLU A 170 1.76 -16.26 -24.61
N GLY A 171 2.75 -15.61 -25.22
CA GLY A 171 2.85 -14.14 -25.34
C GLY A 171 3.83 -13.52 -24.34
N GLU A 172 3.96 -12.19 -24.40
CA GLU A 172 4.77 -11.38 -23.48
C GLU A 172 3.86 -10.38 -22.76
N ALA A 173 3.92 -10.33 -21.43
CA ALA A 173 3.12 -9.40 -20.64
C ALA A 173 3.87 -8.08 -20.41
N ASP A 174 3.15 -6.97 -20.60
CA ASP A 174 3.53 -5.67 -20.05
C ASP A 174 3.16 -5.67 -18.56
N HIS A 175 4.12 -5.95 -17.69
CA HIS A 175 3.92 -6.03 -16.25
C HIS A 175 3.67 -4.65 -15.65
N ARG A 176 2.46 -4.50 -15.08
CA ARG A 176 1.94 -3.25 -14.52
C ARG A 176 1.58 -3.38 -13.03
N ASP A 177 2.21 -4.35 -12.38
CA ASP A 177 2.01 -4.73 -10.99
C ASP A 177 3.34 -4.61 -10.22
N THR A 178 3.29 -4.76 -8.90
CA THR A 178 4.48 -4.76 -8.03
C THR A 178 4.67 -6.10 -7.34
N VAL A 179 4.12 -7.18 -7.89
CA VAL A 179 4.07 -8.51 -7.27
C VAL A 179 5.01 -9.49 -7.97
N LEU A 180 5.07 -9.45 -9.30
CA LEU A 180 5.79 -10.41 -10.15
C LEU A 180 7.17 -9.91 -10.62
#